data_AF-A0A952KLF2-F1
#
_entry.id   AF-A0A952KLF2-F1
#
_cell.length_a   1.000
_cell.length_b   1.000
_cell.length_c   1.000
_cell.angle_alpha   90.00
_cell.angle_beta   90.00
_cell.angle_gamma   90.00
#
_symmetry.space_group_name_H-M   'P 1'
#
loop_
_entity.id
_entity.type
_entity.pdbx_description
1 polymer ?
#
loop_
_entity_poly.entity_id
_entity_poly.type
_entity_poly.pdbx_seq_one_letter_code
_entity_poly.pdbx_strand_id
1 'polypeptide(L)' 'MEELEHCDHVYVFRNNRIVADLSRSQLTESAVLQASFAEEERRAS' A
#
# COMPACT_ATOMS: atom_id res chain seq x y z
N MET A 1 5.47 -0.78 12.13
CA MET A 1 6.48 0.21 11.69
C MET A 1 6.18 1.56 12.35
N GLU A 2 7.11 2.14 13.12
CA GLU A 2 6.94 3.47 13.77
C GLU A 2 6.88 4.61 12.74
N GLU A 3 7.43 4.40 11.55
CA GLU A 3 7.50 5.40 10.49
C GLU A 3 6.11 5.75 9.94
N LEU A 4 5.21 4.77 9.85
CA LEU A 4 3.83 4.98 9.41
C LEU A 4 3.04 5.84 10.40
N GLU A 5 3.39 5.79 11.69
CA GLU A 5 2.73 6.57 12.74
C GLU A 5 3.04 8.07 12.63
N HIS A 6 4.06 8.45 11.87
CA HIS A 6 4.43 9.84 11.60
C HIS A 6 3.92 10.35 10.24
N CYS A 7 3.30 9.48 9.44
CA CYS A 7 2.78 9.82 8.12
C CYS A 7 1.27 10.04 8.16
N ASP A 8 0.81 11.17 7.60
CA ASP A 8 -0.63 11.43 7.40
C ASP A 8 -1.15 10.86 6.08
N HIS A 9 -0.25 10.55 5.14
CA HIS A 9 -0.60 10.05 3.82
C HIS A 9 0.56 9.24 3.22
N VAL A 10 0.24 8.13 2.55
CA VAL A 10 1.21 7.26 1.87
C VAL A 10 0.70 6.86 0.49
N TYR A 11 1.61 6.93 -0.49
CA TYR A 11 1.41 6.39 -1.82
C TYR A 11 2.24 5.12 -2.00
N VAL A 12 1.60 4.04 -2.47
CA VAL A 12 2.31 2.81 -2.85
C VAL A 12 2.57 2.84 -4.35
N PHE A 13 3.84 2.78 -4.73
CA PHE A 13 4.28 2.83 -6.13
C PHE A 13 4.82 1.48 -6.58
N ARG A 14 4.34 0.99 -7.72
CA ARG A 14 4.78 -0.28 -8.32
C ARG A 14 4.68 -0.22 -9.84
N ASN A 15 5.65 -0.80 -10.53
CA ASN A 15 5.66 -0.88 -12.00
C ASN A 15 5.35 0.47 -12.68
N ASN A 16 6.00 1.52 -12.18
CA ASN A 16 5.84 2.88 -12.66
C ASN A 16 4.43 3.50 -12.47
N ARG A 17 3.61 2.95 -11.57
CA ARG A 17 2.24 3.41 -11.28
C ARG A 17 1.98 3.50 -9.78
N ILE A 18 1.17 4.48 -9.38
CA ILE A 18 0.59 4.51 -8.05
C ILE A 18 -0.52 3.45 -8.01
N VAL A 19 -0.41 2.50 -7.09
CA VAL A 19 -1.35 1.38 -6.93
C VAL A 19 -2.20 1.51 -5.67
N ALA A 20 -1.82 2.38 -4.73
CA ALA A 20 -2.66 2.76 -3.60
C ALA A 20 -2.37 4.21 -3.15
N ASP A 21 -3.44 4.86 -2.69
CA ASP A 21 -3.48 6.13 -1.97
C ASP A 21 -4.08 5.82 -0.60
N LEU A 22 -3.28 5.97 0.46
CA LEU A 22 -3.66 5.63 1.83
C LEU A 22 -3.61 6.89 2.69
N SER A 23 -4.78 7.38 3.08
CA SER A 23 -4.89 8.43 4.09
C SER A 23 -4.60 7.89 5.50
N ARG A 24 -4.37 8.77 6.46
CA ARG A 24 -4.07 8.41 7.86
C ARG A 24 -5.01 7.36 8.46
N SER A 25 -6.31 7.44 8.17
CA SER A 25 -7.30 6.50 8.70
C SER A 25 -7.23 5.11 8.07
N GLN A 26 -6.60 4.98 6.90
CA GLN A 26 -6.43 3.76 6.13
C GLN A 26 -5.00 3.21 6.23
N LEU A 27 -4.08 4.00 6.80
CA LEU A 27 -2.66 3.69 6.86
C LEU A 27 -2.37 2.64 7.93
N THR A 28 -2.48 1.39 7.53
CA THR A 28 -2.08 0.23 8.33
C THR A 28 -0.98 -0.52 7.61
N GLU A 29 -0.14 -1.22 8.36
CA GLU A 29 0.92 -2.07 7.80
C GLU A 29 0.34 -3.11 6.82
N SER A 30 -0.79 -3.72 7.17
CA SER A 30 -1.49 -4.69 6.30
C SER A 30 -1.99 -4.05 4.99
N ALA A 31 -2.50 -2.81 5.03
CA ALA A 31 -2.95 -2.13 3.82
C ALA A 31 -1.78 -1.83 2.87
N VAL A 32 -0.62 -1.42 3.40
CA VAL A 32 0.61 -1.19 2.62
C VAL A 32 1.11 -2.50 2.00
N LEU A 33 1.13 -3.59 2.78
CA LEU A 33 1.54 -4.91 2.29
C LEU A 33 0.59 -5.43 1.21
N GLN A 34 -0.72 -5.38 1.43
CA GLN A 34 -1.70 -5.76 0.42
C GLN A 34 -1.54 -4.94 -0.86
N ALA A 35 -1.44 -3.62 -0.77
CA ALA A 35 -1.22 -2.76 -1.93
C ALA A 35 0.08 -3.09 -2.69
N SER A 36 1.11 -3.52 -1.97
CA SER A 36 2.40 -3.90 -2.57
C SER A 36 2.29 -5.20 -3.39
N PHE A 37 1.48 -6.18 -2.94
CA PHE A 37 1.46 -7.54 -3.50
C PHE A 37 0.15 -7.98 -4.20
N ALA A 38 -0.95 -7.22 -4.11
CA ALA A 38 -2.30 -7.61 -4.57
C ALA A 38 -2.44 -8.01 -6.06
N GLU A 39 -1.50 -7.64 -6.94
CA GLU A 39 -1.52 -8.05 -8.35
C GLU A 39 -0.93 -9.44 -8.61
N GLU A 40 -0.20 -10.05 -7.68
CA GLU A 40 0.36 -11.40 -7.88
C GLU A 40 -0.70 -12.51 -7.80
N GLU A 41 -1.79 -12.30 -7.06
CA GLU A 41 -2.87 -13.28 -6.93
C GLU A 41 -3.80 -13.35 -8.15
N ARG A 42 -3.83 -12.32 -9.01
CA ARG A 42 -4.77 -12.26 -10.16
C ARG A 42 -4.26 -12.94 -11.44
N ARG A 43 -3.01 -13.40 -11.47
CA ARG A 43 -2.41 -14.11 -12.62
C ARG A 43 -2.36 -15.65 -12.45
N ALA A 44 -2.88 -16.18 -11.33
CA ALA A 44 -2.94 -17.61 -11.05
C ALA A 44 -4.33 -18.23 -11.31
N SER A 45 -5.05 -17.78 -12.35
CA SER A 45 -6.33 -18.36 -12.79
C SER A 45 -6.31 -18.74 -14.26
#